data_AF-A0A9X8EE56-F1
#
_entry.id   AF-A0A9X8EE56-F1
#
_cell.length_a   1.000
_cell.length_b   1.000
_cell.length_c   1.000
_cell.angle_alpha   90.00
_cell.angle_beta   90.00
_cell.angle_gamma   90.00
#
_symmetry.space_group_name_H-M   'P 1'
#
loop_
_entity.id
_entity.type
_entity.pdbx_description
1 polymer ?
#
loop_
_entity_poly.entity_id
_entity_poly.type
_entity_poly.pdbx_seq_one_letter_code
_entity_poly.pdbx_strand_id
1 'polypeptide(L)'
;MLKPHTQLICVHHMCNPDDTNEVVPTPDKRSNKPIGIHETSTNKTAFFQKIIKPKIGPNTITLVIPNEITLSLSVATKALKHARRRKSALEQLSLSTESIYDRNVGLAYDYLENIQTAIIFAFKAVESFCNATIPDSYVYKKSTSKSTEHYNKEQIERWIATSEKVSAILPSILECPPPQSQGFWSNFKNLERLRNEIIHSKSTNTNAVLEELFAEAVYQYTQSAGTLLEFFISIDPSNPIFPLGFGKSMVRVLNVEKAEDILGKIEED
;
A
#
# COMPACT_ATOMS: atom_id res chain seq x y z
N MET A 1 -2.33 16.09 -9.51
CA MET A 1 -2.29 17.54 -9.18
C MET A 1 -2.26 17.72 -7.67
N LEU A 2 -1.50 18.70 -7.17
CA LEU A 2 -1.60 19.14 -5.77
C LEU A 2 -2.99 19.73 -5.54
N LYS A 3 -3.69 19.33 -4.48
CA LYS A 3 -4.99 19.92 -4.14
C LYS A 3 -4.76 21.31 -3.54
N PRO A 4 -5.64 22.30 -3.80
CA PRO A 4 -5.59 23.59 -3.11
C PRO A 4 -5.47 23.40 -1.59
N HIS A 5 -4.70 24.27 -0.93
CA HIS A 5 -4.43 24.24 0.52
C HIS A 5 -3.66 23.01 1.05
N THR A 6 -2.99 22.25 0.17
CA THR A 6 -2.05 21.20 0.62
C THR A 6 -0.81 21.85 1.23
N GLN A 7 -0.53 21.59 2.51
CA GLN A 7 0.72 22.02 3.14
C GLN A 7 1.88 21.11 2.70
N LEU A 8 2.97 21.74 2.29
CA LEU A 8 4.20 21.09 1.83
C LEU A 8 5.39 21.58 2.66
N ILE A 9 6.39 20.71 2.81
CA ILE A 9 7.71 21.08 3.34
C ILE A 9 8.77 20.76 2.29
N CYS A 10 9.72 21.67 2.10
CA CYS A 10 10.91 21.40 1.29
C CYS A 10 11.81 20.43 2.06
N VAL A 11 12.08 19.27 1.48
CA VAL A 11 12.92 18.23 2.11
C VAL A 11 14.31 18.14 1.50
N HIS A 12 14.50 18.71 0.30
CA HIS A 12 15.78 18.76 -0.38
C HIS A 12 15.75 19.80 -1.50
N HIS A 13 16.90 20.33 -1.89
CA HIS A 13 17.05 21.17 -3.07
C HIS A 13 18.40 20.88 -3.75
N MET A 14 18.43 21.09 -5.06
CA MET A 14 19.58 20.93 -5.93
C MET A 14 19.81 22.25 -6.66
N CYS A 15 21.05 22.73 -6.63
CA CYS A 15 21.45 23.95 -7.35
C CYS A 15 21.93 23.66 -8.77
N ASN A 16 22.31 22.42 -9.07
CA ASN A 16 22.67 21.98 -10.41
C ASN A 16 22.06 20.59 -10.70
N PRO A 17 20.93 20.50 -11.42
CA PRO A 17 20.26 19.22 -11.69
C PRO A 17 21.11 18.22 -12.49
N ASP A 18 22.12 18.71 -13.22
CA ASP A 18 23.04 17.90 -14.02
C ASP A 18 24.21 17.32 -13.21
N ASP A 19 24.35 17.69 -11.93
CA ASP A 19 25.38 17.12 -11.06
C ASP A 19 24.99 15.70 -10.62
N THR A 20 25.62 14.71 -11.25
CA THR A 20 25.41 13.29 -10.97
C THR A 20 25.87 12.85 -9.58
N ASN A 21 26.62 13.70 -8.85
CA ASN A 21 27.04 13.43 -7.48
C ASN A 21 26.02 13.89 -6.43
N GLU A 22 25.03 14.71 -6.80
CA GLU A 22 24.04 15.24 -5.87
C GLU A 22 22.90 14.20 -5.69
N VAL A 23 22.93 13.49 -4.56
CA VAL A 23 21.97 12.42 -4.24
C VAL A 23 20.78 13.00 -3.49
N VAL A 24 19.58 12.87 -4.09
CA VAL A 24 18.33 13.20 -3.41
C VAL A 24 18.15 12.27 -2.20
N PRO A 25 18.09 12.80 -0.95
CA PRO A 25 17.89 11.97 0.23
C PRO A 25 16.62 11.14 0.08
N THR A 26 16.74 9.83 0.22
CA THR A 26 15.57 8.95 0.23
C THR A 26 14.94 9.04 1.61
N PRO A 27 13.73 9.61 1.76
CA PRO A 27 13.04 9.63 3.04
C PRO A 27 12.73 8.20 3.50
N ASP A 28 12.27 8.02 4.73
CA ASP A 28 11.80 6.70 5.20
C ASP A 28 10.88 6.10 4.13
N LYS A 29 11.12 4.85 3.74
CA LYS A 29 10.40 4.16 2.66
C LYS A 29 8.88 4.10 2.86
N ARG A 30 8.40 4.37 4.08
CA ARG A 30 6.99 4.49 4.46
C ARG A 30 6.39 5.86 4.18
N SER A 31 7.20 6.80 3.69
CA SER A 31 6.78 8.15 3.31
C SER A 31 6.24 8.15 1.89
N ASN A 32 5.45 9.16 1.55
CA ASN A 32 5.08 9.41 0.16
C ASN A 32 6.31 9.82 -0.67
N LYS A 33 6.28 9.53 -1.98
CA LYS A 33 7.29 10.03 -2.91
C LYS A 33 7.34 11.57 -2.86
N PRO A 34 8.53 12.18 -2.75
CA PRO A 34 8.65 13.62 -2.94
C PRO A 34 8.16 14.02 -4.34
N ILE A 35 7.71 15.26 -4.46
CA ILE A 35 7.43 15.90 -5.75
C ILE A 35 8.58 16.86 -6.01
N GLY A 36 9.31 16.66 -7.10
CA GLY A 36 10.31 17.61 -7.56
C GLY A 36 9.65 18.76 -8.31
N ILE A 37 10.12 19.98 -8.08
CA ILE A 37 9.78 21.17 -8.85
C ILE A 37 11.09 21.74 -9.34
N HIS A 38 11.23 21.82 -10.66
CA HIS A 38 12.35 22.45 -11.33
C HIS A 38 11.91 23.80 -11.87
N GLU A 39 12.54 24.85 -11.37
CA GLU A 39 12.33 26.23 -11.80
C GLU A 39 13.31 26.57 -12.93
N THR A 40 12.80 26.73 -14.15
CA THR A 40 13.64 26.93 -15.34
C THR A 40 14.31 28.30 -15.36
N SER A 41 13.69 29.32 -14.74
CA SER A 41 14.26 30.68 -14.69
C SER A 41 15.52 30.78 -13.82
N THR A 42 15.67 29.93 -12.81
CA THR A 42 16.85 29.89 -11.93
C THR A 42 17.69 28.62 -12.08
N ASN A 43 17.24 27.66 -12.89
CA ASN A 43 17.83 26.34 -13.06
C ASN A 43 17.98 25.56 -11.74
N LYS A 44 17.03 25.74 -10.81
CA LYS A 44 17.06 25.09 -9.49
C LYS A 44 15.96 24.05 -9.37
N THR A 45 16.23 22.98 -8.64
CA THR A 45 15.23 21.95 -8.34
C THR A 45 15.02 21.84 -6.84
N ALA A 46 13.78 21.78 -6.39
CA ALA A 46 13.43 21.53 -4.99
C ALA A 46 12.43 20.38 -4.87
N PHE A 47 12.56 19.60 -3.81
CA PHE A 47 11.74 18.42 -3.55
C PHE A 47 10.86 18.66 -2.34
N PHE A 48 9.58 18.36 -2.49
CA PHE A 48 8.56 18.67 -1.49
C PHE A 48 7.80 17.42 -1.07
N GLN A 49 7.44 17.37 0.21
CA GLN A 49 6.53 16.35 0.74
C GLN A 49 5.36 16.99 1.46
N LYS A 50 4.20 16.31 1.40
CA LYS A 50 3.00 16.73 2.14
C LYS A 50 3.21 16.52 3.63
N ILE A 51 2.73 17.46 4.43
CA ILE A 51 2.80 17.40 5.90
C ILE A 51 1.42 17.36 6.54
N ILE A 52 1.38 16.83 7.75
CA ILE A 52 0.30 17.02 8.73
C ILE A 52 0.89 17.57 10.02
N LYS A 53 0.08 18.28 10.79
CA LYS A 53 0.45 18.89 12.07
C LYS A 53 -0.42 18.35 13.22
N PRO A 54 -0.35 17.04 13.59
CA PRO A 54 -1.13 16.51 14.69
C PRO A 54 -0.66 17.04 16.05
N LYS A 55 -1.60 17.07 17.01
CA LYS A 55 -1.30 17.35 18.42
C LYS A 55 -0.90 16.07 19.15
N ILE A 56 0.23 16.09 19.83
CA ILE A 56 0.71 15.02 20.71
C ILE A 56 0.92 15.64 22.09
N GLY A 57 -0.01 15.35 23.00
CA GLY A 57 -0.08 16.05 24.29
C GLY A 57 -0.30 17.56 24.08
N PRO A 58 0.51 18.44 24.71
CA PRO A 58 0.39 19.88 24.53
C PRO A 58 1.02 20.40 23.22
N ASN A 59 1.82 19.58 22.53
CA ASN A 59 2.66 20.03 21.43
C ASN A 59 2.03 19.70 20.08
N THR A 60 2.18 20.61 19.12
CA THR A 60 1.92 20.34 17.70
C THR A 60 3.21 19.89 17.03
N ILE A 61 3.20 18.75 16.34
CA ILE A 61 4.39 18.24 15.64
C ILE A 61 4.11 18.23 14.15
N THR A 62 5.02 18.82 13.36
CA THR A 62 4.99 18.70 11.90
C THR A 62 5.60 17.38 11.48
N LEU A 63 4.86 16.58 10.70
CA LEU A 63 5.36 15.33 10.16
C LEU A 63 4.91 15.10 8.73
N VAL A 64 5.81 14.50 7.94
CA VAL A 64 5.50 14.10 6.57
C VAL A 64 4.41 13.05 6.58
N ILE A 65 3.42 13.21 5.70
CA ILE A 65 2.32 12.25 5.56
C ILE A 65 2.90 10.90 5.13
N PRO A 66 2.65 9.82 5.89
CA PRO A 66 3.07 8.49 5.48
C PRO A 66 2.24 7.99 4.28
N ASN A 67 2.77 7.00 3.59
CA ASN A 67 2.07 6.30 2.53
C ASN A 67 1.39 5.04 3.10
N GLU A 68 0.06 5.02 3.09
CA GLU A 68 -0.73 3.96 3.73
C GLU A 68 -0.48 2.57 3.13
N ILE A 69 -0.16 2.50 1.83
CA ILE A 69 0.19 1.26 1.14
C ILE A 69 1.47 0.67 1.76
N THR A 70 2.52 1.49 1.90
CA THR A 70 3.78 1.06 2.53
C THR A 70 3.69 0.81 4.03
N LEU A 71 2.86 1.57 4.76
CA LEU A 71 2.62 1.30 6.17
C LEU A 71 1.99 -0.09 6.32
N SER A 72 0.96 -0.38 5.54
CA SER A 72 0.26 -1.65 5.55
C SER A 72 1.19 -2.80 5.16
N LEU A 73 1.97 -2.67 4.08
CA LEU A 73 2.98 -3.66 3.70
C LEU A 73 4.05 -3.84 4.79
N SER A 74 4.47 -2.77 5.46
CA SER A 74 5.46 -2.85 6.52
C SER A 74 4.92 -3.65 7.72
N VAL A 75 3.65 -3.48 8.08
CA VAL A 75 3.00 -4.27 9.13
C VAL A 75 2.91 -5.73 8.69
N ALA A 76 2.40 -5.98 7.49
CA ALA A 76 2.26 -7.32 6.94
C ALA A 76 3.59 -8.08 6.90
N THR A 77 4.66 -7.43 6.45
CA THR A 77 6.01 -8.02 6.34
C THR A 77 6.59 -8.36 7.72
N LYS A 78 6.43 -7.48 8.70
CA LYS A 78 6.91 -7.73 10.07
C LYS A 78 6.15 -8.91 10.67
N ALA A 79 4.83 -8.89 10.59
CA ALA A 79 3.98 -9.95 11.11
C ALA A 79 4.29 -11.30 10.43
N LEU A 80 4.44 -11.33 9.10
CA LEU A 80 4.81 -12.53 8.35
C LEU A 80 6.19 -13.09 8.78
N LYS A 81 7.16 -12.21 9.03
CA LYS A 81 8.47 -12.61 9.54
C LYS A 81 8.37 -13.25 10.93
N HIS A 82 7.53 -12.71 11.81
CA HIS A 82 7.27 -13.28 13.12
C HIS A 82 6.52 -14.63 13.01
N ALA A 83 5.49 -14.70 12.18
CA ALA A 83 4.74 -15.93 11.90
C ALA A 83 5.68 -17.06 11.44
N ARG A 84 6.55 -16.81 10.45
CA ARG A 84 7.52 -17.82 9.96
C ARG A 84 8.44 -18.34 11.06
N ARG A 85 8.91 -17.46 11.95
CA ARG A 85 9.73 -17.86 13.10
C ARG A 85 8.96 -18.76 14.06
N ARG A 86 7.69 -18.44 14.35
CA ARG A 86 6.83 -19.26 15.21
C ARG A 86 6.50 -20.61 14.56
N LYS A 87 6.20 -20.62 13.25
CA LYS A 87 5.96 -21.84 12.46
C LYS A 87 7.15 -22.78 12.51
N SER A 88 8.36 -22.27 12.27
CA SER A 88 9.57 -23.08 12.34
C SER A 88 9.80 -23.67 13.74
N ALA A 89 9.51 -22.92 14.80
CA ALA A 89 9.58 -23.46 16.17
C ALA A 89 8.51 -24.54 16.43
N LEU A 90 7.30 -24.40 15.88
CA LEU A 90 6.25 -25.42 15.97
C LEU A 90 6.64 -26.70 15.21
N GLU A 91 7.23 -26.56 14.03
CA GLU A 91 7.73 -27.70 13.24
C GLU A 91 8.79 -28.48 14.01
N GLN A 92 9.74 -27.79 14.66
CA GLN A 92 10.73 -28.44 15.51
C GLN A 92 10.10 -29.15 16.70
N LEU A 93 9.12 -28.51 17.37
CA LEU A 93 8.40 -29.12 18.48
C LEU A 93 7.64 -30.37 18.03
N SER A 94 7.04 -30.35 16.85
CA SER A 94 6.26 -31.47 16.29
C SER A 94 7.08 -32.74 16.04
N LEU A 95 8.41 -32.63 15.95
CA LEU A 95 9.31 -33.79 15.87
C LEU A 95 9.40 -34.57 17.19
N SER A 96 9.04 -33.93 18.31
CA SER A 96 9.19 -34.47 19.66
C SER A 96 7.86 -34.80 20.35
N THR A 97 6.75 -34.27 19.84
CA THR A 97 5.41 -34.53 20.38
C THR A 97 4.35 -34.41 19.29
N GLU A 98 3.36 -35.30 19.33
CA GLU A 98 2.16 -35.24 18.48
C GLU A 98 1.10 -34.28 19.04
N SER A 99 1.30 -33.79 20.26
CA SER A 99 0.30 -33.03 20.97
C SER A 99 0.83 -31.83 21.74
N ILE A 100 0.10 -30.73 21.65
CA ILE A 100 0.44 -29.44 22.27
C ILE A 100 -0.82 -28.88 22.93
N TYR A 101 -0.90 -28.96 24.26
CA TYR A 101 -2.07 -28.47 25.03
C TYR A 101 -1.68 -27.64 26.27
N ASP A 102 -0.40 -27.55 26.57
CA ASP A 102 0.14 -26.91 27.78
C ASP A 102 0.73 -25.53 27.46
N ARG A 103 1.74 -25.08 28.21
CA ARG A 103 2.42 -23.80 27.97
C ARG A 103 2.95 -23.63 26.54
N ASN A 104 3.14 -24.73 25.82
CA ASN A 104 3.59 -24.72 24.43
C ASN A 104 2.49 -24.29 23.44
N VAL A 105 1.21 -24.34 23.82
CA VAL A 105 0.10 -23.91 22.94
C VAL A 105 0.18 -22.42 22.60
N GLY A 106 0.77 -21.61 23.49
CA GLY A 106 0.98 -20.18 23.24
C GLY A 106 1.81 -19.91 21.99
N LEU A 107 2.70 -20.83 21.61
CA LEU A 107 3.47 -20.72 20.37
C LEU A 107 2.59 -20.78 19.10
N ALA A 108 1.55 -21.63 19.14
CA ALA A 108 0.56 -21.74 18.07
C ALA A 108 -0.34 -20.51 18.01
N TYR A 109 -0.72 -19.95 19.16
CA TYR A 109 -1.51 -18.71 19.21
C TYR A 109 -0.72 -17.51 18.70
N ASP A 110 0.54 -17.34 19.14
CA ASP A 110 1.45 -16.32 18.59
C ASP A 110 1.57 -16.44 17.06
N TYR A 111 1.67 -17.66 16.53
CA TYR A 111 1.69 -17.89 15.09
C TYR A 111 0.40 -17.37 14.42
N LEU A 112 -0.75 -17.80 14.93
CA LEU A 112 -2.06 -17.44 14.40
C LEU A 112 -2.31 -15.93 14.43
N GLU A 113 -1.95 -15.24 15.50
CA GLU A 113 -2.02 -13.77 15.62
C GLU A 113 -1.18 -13.08 14.52
N ASN A 114 0.06 -13.54 14.34
CA ASN A 114 0.97 -12.95 13.38
C ASN A 114 0.56 -13.23 11.93
N ILE A 115 0.13 -14.44 11.59
CA ILE A 115 -0.28 -14.75 10.21
C ILE A 115 -1.58 -14.06 9.83
N GLN A 116 -2.56 -13.98 10.74
CA GLN A 116 -3.79 -13.21 10.50
C GLN A 116 -3.50 -11.72 10.32
N THR A 117 -2.61 -11.16 11.15
CA THR A 117 -2.14 -9.77 10.99
C THR A 117 -1.50 -9.57 9.61
N ALA A 118 -0.67 -10.53 9.17
CA ALA A 118 -0.04 -10.46 7.86
C ALA A 118 -1.06 -10.45 6.71
N ILE A 119 -2.05 -11.34 6.75
CA ILE A 119 -3.12 -11.45 5.75
C ILE A 119 -3.94 -10.17 5.67
N ILE A 120 -4.43 -9.68 6.81
CA ILE A 120 -5.27 -8.48 6.88
C ILE A 120 -4.53 -7.27 6.30
N PHE A 121 -3.29 -7.04 6.74
CA PHE A 121 -2.53 -5.87 6.31
C PHE A 121 -1.98 -6.00 4.88
N ALA A 122 -1.70 -7.21 4.40
CA ALA A 122 -1.35 -7.42 3.00
C ALA A 122 -2.52 -7.04 2.08
N PHE A 123 -3.74 -7.48 2.42
CA PHE A 123 -4.93 -7.11 1.66
C PHE A 123 -5.26 -5.62 1.77
N LYS A 124 -5.15 -5.04 2.97
CA LYS A 124 -5.33 -3.59 3.22
C LYS A 124 -4.38 -2.74 2.38
N ALA A 125 -3.15 -3.21 2.13
CA ALA A 125 -2.22 -2.51 1.25
C ALA A 125 -2.76 -2.42 -0.19
N VAL A 126 -3.33 -3.50 -0.72
CA VAL A 126 -3.95 -3.54 -2.06
C VAL A 126 -5.19 -2.64 -2.12
N GLU A 127 -6.03 -2.68 -1.09
CA GLU A 127 -7.21 -1.81 -1.01
C GLU A 127 -6.83 -0.33 -0.96
N SER A 128 -5.83 0.01 -0.14
CA SER A 128 -5.30 1.37 -0.04
C SER A 128 -4.70 1.83 -1.37
N PHE A 129 -4.04 0.93 -2.10
CA PHE A 129 -3.52 1.21 -3.43
C PHE A 129 -4.62 1.52 -4.44
N CYS A 130 -5.71 0.73 -4.42
CA CYS A 130 -6.86 0.99 -5.29
C CYS A 130 -7.46 2.36 -5.02
N ASN A 131 -7.79 2.64 -3.76
CA ASN A 131 -8.45 3.90 -3.35
C ASN A 131 -7.56 5.12 -3.65
N ALA A 132 -6.25 4.99 -3.44
CA ALA A 132 -5.30 6.05 -3.74
C ALA A 132 -5.16 6.29 -5.26
N THR A 133 -5.22 5.22 -6.07
CA THR A 133 -5.04 5.30 -7.54
C THR A 133 -6.27 5.85 -8.25
N ILE A 134 -7.48 5.61 -7.74
CA ILE A 134 -8.73 6.05 -8.37
C ILE A 134 -8.87 7.58 -8.29
N PRO A 135 -8.92 8.30 -9.43
CA PRO A 135 -9.12 9.75 -9.45
C PRO A 135 -10.49 10.16 -8.91
N ASP A 136 -10.59 11.33 -8.29
CA ASP A 136 -11.86 11.87 -7.76
C ASP A 136 -12.91 12.08 -8.86
N SER A 137 -12.48 12.31 -10.11
CA SER A 137 -13.34 12.49 -11.28
C SER A 137 -13.75 11.19 -11.98
N TYR A 138 -13.21 10.03 -11.56
CA TYR A 138 -13.49 8.77 -12.21
C TYR A 138 -14.90 8.25 -11.86
N VAL A 139 -15.62 7.78 -12.89
CA VAL A 139 -16.95 7.17 -12.75
C VAL A 139 -16.91 5.76 -13.33
N TYR A 140 -17.11 4.76 -12.48
CA TYR A 140 -17.20 3.38 -12.90
C TYR A 140 -18.61 3.07 -13.40
N LYS A 141 -18.71 2.48 -14.60
CA LYS A 141 -19.97 2.03 -15.19
C LYS A 141 -20.04 0.52 -15.11
N LYS A 142 -21.00 -0.01 -14.35
CA LYS A 142 -21.22 -1.45 -14.21
C LYS A 142 -22.52 -1.83 -14.90
N SER A 143 -22.42 -2.53 -16.01
CA SER A 143 -23.60 -3.03 -16.73
C SER A 143 -24.02 -4.37 -16.16
N THR A 144 -25.28 -4.45 -15.75
CA THR A 144 -25.98 -5.71 -15.42
C THR A 144 -26.95 -6.05 -16.56
N SER A 145 -27.58 -7.22 -16.50
CA SER A 145 -28.61 -7.60 -17.49
C SER A 145 -29.85 -6.69 -17.45
N LYS A 146 -30.05 -5.89 -16.40
CA LYS A 146 -31.25 -5.06 -16.19
C LYS A 146 -30.98 -3.56 -16.25
N SER A 147 -29.78 -3.11 -15.91
CA SER A 147 -29.45 -1.69 -15.79
C SER A 147 -27.94 -1.45 -15.91
N THR A 148 -27.57 -0.20 -16.21
CA THR A 148 -26.19 0.27 -16.02
C THR A 148 -26.13 1.15 -14.79
N GLU A 149 -25.31 0.75 -13.83
CA GLU A 149 -25.08 1.49 -12.59
C GLU A 149 -23.83 2.34 -12.71
N HIS A 150 -23.87 3.53 -12.11
CA HIS A 150 -22.78 4.50 -12.12
C HIS A 150 -22.27 4.70 -10.69
N TYR A 151 -20.99 4.48 -10.48
CA TYR A 151 -20.34 4.61 -9.18
C TYR A 151 -19.30 5.73 -9.25
N ASN A 152 -19.46 6.77 -8.43
CA ASN A 152 -18.42 7.77 -8.20
C ASN A 152 -17.31 7.21 -7.29
N LYS A 153 -16.23 7.97 -7.08
CA LYS A 153 -15.10 7.51 -6.24
C LYS A 153 -15.51 6.99 -4.86
N GLU A 154 -16.31 7.74 -4.11
CA GLU A 154 -16.75 7.33 -2.76
C GLU A 154 -17.54 6.02 -2.79
N GLN A 155 -18.42 5.87 -3.78
CA GLN A 155 -19.19 4.65 -3.96
C GLN A 155 -18.29 3.48 -4.41
N ILE A 156 -17.29 3.73 -5.27
CA ILE A 156 -16.31 2.70 -5.65
C ILE A 156 -15.54 2.24 -4.42
N GLU A 157 -15.03 3.17 -3.61
CA GLU A 157 -14.25 2.85 -2.42
C GLU A 157 -15.03 1.96 -1.44
N ARG A 158 -16.32 2.23 -1.26
CA ARG A 158 -17.17 1.57 -0.26
C ARG A 158 -17.90 0.31 -0.75
N TRP A 159 -18.32 0.24 -2.01
CA TRP A 159 -19.26 -0.79 -2.49
C TRP A 159 -18.67 -1.75 -3.51
N ILE A 160 -17.58 -1.38 -4.19
CA ILE A 160 -16.95 -2.24 -5.19
C ILE A 160 -15.89 -3.11 -4.50
N ALA A 161 -15.92 -4.41 -4.76
CA ALA A 161 -14.94 -5.34 -4.20
C ALA A 161 -13.53 -5.01 -4.70
N THR A 162 -12.52 -5.14 -3.84
CA THR A 162 -11.13 -4.85 -4.20
C THR A 162 -10.65 -5.71 -5.36
N SER A 163 -11.05 -6.98 -5.44
CA SER A 163 -10.75 -7.81 -6.62
C SER A 163 -11.32 -7.27 -7.93
N GLU A 164 -12.51 -6.67 -7.91
CA GLU A 164 -13.10 -6.01 -9.07
C GLU A 164 -12.39 -4.68 -9.39
N LYS A 165 -12.01 -3.92 -8.36
CA LYS A 165 -11.19 -2.71 -8.54
C LYS A 165 -9.91 -3.05 -9.31
N VAL A 166 -9.17 -4.08 -8.89
CA VAL A 166 -7.91 -4.45 -9.54
C VAL A 166 -8.09 -5.14 -10.90
N SER A 167 -9.18 -5.85 -11.15
CA SER A 167 -9.37 -6.57 -12.42
C SER A 167 -10.01 -5.73 -13.52
N ALA A 168 -10.81 -4.72 -13.17
CA ALA A 168 -11.61 -3.96 -14.15
C ALA A 168 -11.37 -2.45 -14.09
N ILE A 169 -11.25 -1.86 -12.89
CA ILE A 169 -11.16 -0.40 -12.73
C ILE A 169 -9.73 0.09 -12.95
N LEU A 170 -8.77 -0.46 -12.21
CA LEU A 170 -7.36 -0.05 -12.30
C LEU A 170 -6.79 -0.23 -13.71
N PRO A 171 -7.03 -1.36 -14.41
CA PRO A 171 -6.60 -1.53 -15.80
C PRO A 171 -7.11 -0.43 -16.74
N SER A 172 -8.36 0.04 -16.54
CA SER A 172 -8.93 1.13 -17.32
C SER A 172 -8.30 2.50 -16.99
N ILE A 173 -7.90 2.73 -15.74
CA ILE A 173 -7.30 4.00 -15.31
C ILE A 173 -5.82 4.08 -15.69
N LEU A 174 -5.11 2.95 -15.59
CA LEU A 174 -3.67 2.84 -15.84
C LEU A 174 -3.35 2.39 -17.27
N GLU A 175 -4.37 2.18 -18.11
CA GLU A 175 -4.24 1.75 -19.51
C GLU A 175 -3.38 0.50 -19.66
N CYS A 176 -3.62 -0.52 -18.84
CA CYS A 176 -2.84 -1.75 -18.81
C CYS A 176 -3.70 -3.02 -18.95
N PRO A 177 -3.09 -4.17 -19.27
CA PRO A 177 -3.81 -5.44 -19.25
C PRO A 177 -4.33 -5.78 -17.84
N PRO A 178 -5.45 -6.52 -17.73
CA PRO A 178 -5.94 -6.99 -16.45
C PRO A 178 -5.01 -8.06 -15.85
N PRO A 179 -4.87 -8.13 -14.51
CA PRO A 179 -3.97 -9.09 -13.85
C PRO A 179 -4.50 -10.52 -13.83
N GLN A 180 -5.70 -10.80 -14.35
CA GLN A 180 -6.37 -12.11 -14.20
C GLN A 180 -5.63 -13.26 -14.89
N SER A 181 -4.84 -12.97 -15.92
CA SER A 181 -4.00 -13.96 -16.62
C SER A 181 -2.67 -14.24 -15.90
N GLN A 182 -2.36 -13.48 -14.84
CA GLN A 182 -1.09 -13.61 -14.12
C GLN A 182 -1.12 -14.79 -13.15
N GLY A 183 0.00 -15.49 -13.00
CA GLY A 183 0.09 -16.69 -12.14
C GLY A 183 -0.19 -16.44 -10.65
N PHE A 184 -0.06 -15.19 -10.18
CA PHE A 184 -0.37 -14.82 -8.80
C PHE A 184 -1.87 -14.56 -8.54
N TRP A 185 -2.71 -14.50 -9.59
CA TRP A 185 -4.10 -14.05 -9.47
C TRP A 185 -4.95 -14.96 -8.56
N SER A 186 -4.81 -16.28 -8.70
CA SER A 186 -5.51 -17.25 -7.86
C SER A 186 -5.13 -17.09 -6.38
N ASN A 187 -3.83 -16.88 -6.11
CA ASN A 187 -3.32 -16.62 -4.76
C ASN A 187 -3.88 -15.31 -4.17
N PHE A 188 -4.03 -14.27 -4.98
CA PHE A 188 -4.65 -13.03 -4.55
C PHE A 188 -6.15 -13.20 -4.24
N LYS A 189 -6.88 -13.98 -5.05
CA LYS A 189 -8.28 -14.32 -4.75
C LYS A 189 -8.42 -15.14 -3.46
N ASN A 190 -7.47 -16.04 -3.18
CA ASN A 190 -7.40 -16.74 -1.90
C ASN A 190 -7.08 -15.82 -0.74
N LEU A 191 -6.18 -14.84 -0.92
CA LEU A 191 -5.92 -13.80 0.08
C LEU A 191 -7.19 -13.01 0.41
N GLU A 192 -7.95 -12.59 -0.59
CA GLU A 192 -9.22 -11.89 -0.40
C GLU A 192 -10.22 -12.74 0.39
N ARG A 193 -10.41 -14.01 -0.01
CA ARG A 193 -11.29 -14.95 0.69
C ARG A 193 -10.87 -15.11 2.15
N LEU A 194 -9.60 -15.43 2.38
CA LEU A 194 -9.10 -15.71 3.72
C LEU A 194 -9.18 -14.49 4.63
N ARG A 195 -8.90 -13.28 4.10
CA ARG A 195 -9.15 -12.03 4.83
C ARG A 195 -10.61 -11.89 5.23
N ASN A 196 -11.55 -12.15 4.31
CA ASN A 196 -12.98 -12.04 4.60
C ASN A 196 -13.43 -13.03 5.67
N GLU A 197 -12.94 -14.27 5.63
CA GLU A 197 -13.23 -15.28 6.65
C GLU A 197 -12.66 -14.89 8.03
N ILE A 198 -11.46 -14.30 8.08
CA ILE A 198 -10.88 -13.81 9.36
C ILE A 198 -11.72 -12.66 9.93
N ILE A 199 -12.03 -11.64 9.13
CA ILE A 199 -12.75 -10.43 9.59
C ILE A 199 -14.21 -10.72 9.91
N HIS A 200 -14.87 -11.55 9.10
CA HIS A 200 -16.28 -11.91 9.26
C HIS A 200 -16.44 -13.36 9.73
N SER A 201 -15.62 -13.74 10.72
CA SER A 201 -15.54 -15.09 11.27
C SER A 201 -16.93 -15.68 11.52
N LYS A 202 -17.30 -16.68 10.71
CA LYS A 202 -18.52 -17.48 10.89
C LYS A 202 -18.18 -18.72 11.71
N SER A 203 -19.03 -19.05 12.68
CA SER A 203 -18.84 -20.22 13.55
C SER A 203 -18.83 -21.56 12.79
N THR A 204 -19.46 -21.63 11.62
CA THR A 204 -19.61 -22.87 10.85
C THR A 204 -18.34 -23.33 10.15
N ASN A 205 -17.31 -22.49 10.01
CA ASN A 205 -16.11 -22.81 9.23
C ASN A 205 -14.79 -22.50 9.97
N THR A 206 -14.85 -22.19 11.27
CA THR A 206 -13.68 -21.74 12.04
C THR A 206 -12.53 -22.75 12.02
N ASN A 207 -12.82 -24.04 12.15
CA ASN A 207 -11.78 -25.07 12.19
C ASN A 207 -11.02 -25.18 10.86
N ALA A 208 -11.74 -25.24 9.73
CA ALA A 208 -11.11 -25.34 8.42
C ALA A 208 -10.26 -24.10 8.09
N VAL A 209 -10.71 -22.90 8.49
CA VAL A 209 -9.93 -21.68 8.34
C VAL A 209 -8.66 -21.72 9.20
N LEU A 210 -8.76 -22.17 10.45
CA LEU A 210 -7.60 -22.32 11.33
C LEU A 210 -6.59 -23.34 10.78
N GLU A 211 -7.06 -24.49 10.28
CA GLU A 211 -6.21 -25.48 9.61
C GLU A 211 -5.51 -24.90 8.37
N GLU A 212 -6.25 -24.17 7.54
CA GLU A 212 -5.72 -23.49 6.36
C GLU A 212 -4.62 -22.48 6.73
N LEU A 213 -4.77 -21.74 7.85
CA LEU A 213 -3.77 -20.80 8.32
C LEU A 213 -2.43 -21.47 8.68
N PHE A 214 -2.41 -22.78 8.97
CA PHE A 214 -1.17 -23.52 9.20
C PHE A 214 -0.55 -24.09 7.91
N ALA A 215 -1.25 -24.07 6.78
CA ALA A 215 -0.74 -24.60 5.51
C ALA A 215 0.28 -23.65 4.85
N GLU A 216 1.30 -24.20 4.19
CA GLU A 216 2.35 -23.40 3.51
C GLU A 216 1.80 -22.46 2.43
N ALA A 217 0.66 -22.81 1.82
CA ALA A 217 0.01 -21.99 0.80
C ALA A 217 -0.36 -20.58 1.29
N VAL A 218 -0.61 -20.40 2.59
CA VAL A 218 -0.96 -19.09 3.18
C VAL A 218 0.10 -18.03 2.94
N TYR A 219 1.37 -18.45 2.87
CA TYR A 219 2.48 -17.55 2.58
C TYR A 219 2.45 -17.04 1.15
N GLN A 220 2.07 -17.89 0.19
CA GLN A 220 1.91 -17.51 -1.21
C GLN A 220 0.72 -16.56 -1.39
N TYR A 221 -0.38 -16.81 -0.66
CA TYR A 221 -1.53 -15.90 -0.64
C TYR A 221 -1.11 -14.52 -0.14
N THR A 222 -0.42 -14.47 0.99
CA THR A 222 0.07 -13.20 1.58
C THR A 222 1.04 -12.48 0.66
N GLN A 223 1.97 -13.20 0.01
CA GLN A 223 2.96 -12.63 -0.91
C GLN A 223 2.33 -12.10 -2.21
N SER A 224 1.21 -12.67 -2.66
CA SER A 224 0.53 -12.25 -3.89
C SER A 224 0.10 -10.78 -3.88
N ALA A 225 -0.16 -10.19 -2.70
CA ALA A 225 -0.43 -8.75 -2.57
C ALA A 225 0.75 -7.91 -3.05
N GLY A 226 1.99 -8.30 -2.67
CA GLY A 226 3.20 -7.63 -3.13
C GLY A 226 3.34 -7.74 -4.65
N THR A 227 3.22 -8.96 -5.20
CA THR A 227 3.34 -9.18 -6.64
C THR A 227 2.30 -8.42 -7.45
N LEU A 228 1.05 -8.33 -6.97
CA LEU A 228 -0.01 -7.54 -7.58
C LEU A 228 0.30 -6.04 -7.58
N LEU A 229 0.85 -5.51 -6.48
CA LEU A 229 1.27 -4.11 -6.41
C LEU A 229 2.43 -3.83 -7.38
N GLU A 230 3.40 -4.75 -7.45
CA GLU A 230 4.55 -4.68 -8.35
C GLU A 230 4.12 -4.63 -9.81
N PHE A 231 3.13 -5.45 -10.18
CA PHE A 231 2.51 -5.45 -11.51
C PHE A 231 2.05 -4.05 -11.90
N PHE A 232 1.27 -3.36 -11.06
CA PHE A 232 0.78 -2.02 -11.37
C PHE A 232 1.84 -0.93 -11.26
N ILE A 233 2.71 -1.00 -10.25
CA ILE A 233 3.76 0.01 -10.04
C ILE A 233 4.74 0.04 -11.22
N SER A 234 4.99 -1.11 -11.84
CA SER A 234 5.88 -1.21 -12.99
C SER A 234 5.42 -0.42 -14.24
N ILE A 235 4.13 -0.08 -14.32
CA ILE A 235 3.53 0.67 -15.44
C ILE A 235 3.95 2.14 -15.40
N ASP A 236 3.89 2.78 -14.23
CA ASP A 236 4.35 4.15 -14.01
C ASP A 236 5.16 4.26 -12.70
N PRO A 237 6.46 3.89 -12.73
CA PRO A 237 7.36 4.00 -11.58
C PRO A 237 7.48 5.42 -11.00
N SER A 238 7.13 6.45 -11.80
CA SER A 238 7.19 7.86 -11.44
C SER A 238 5.92 8.37 -10.76
N ASN A 239 4.85 7.56 -10.69
CA ASN A 239 3.58 8.01 -10.16
C ASN A 239 3.76 8.40 -8.67
N PRO A 240 3.44 9.65 -8.29
CA PRO A 240 3.68 10.15 -6.92
C PRO A 240 2.78 9.48 -5.87
N ILE A 241 1.71 8.81 -6.28
CA ILE A 241 0.82 8.04 -5.40
C ILE A 241 1.47 6.70 -5.01
N PHE A 242 2.30 6.16 -5.89
CA PHE A 242 2.92 4.85 -5.70
C PHE A 242 3.99 4.90 -4.61
N PRO A 243 4.17 3.81 -3.85
CA PRO A 243 5.09 3.77 -2.73
C PRO A 243 6.57 3.93 -3.14
N LEU A 244 7.40 4.52 -2.27
CA LEU A 244 8.86 4.61 -2.44
C LEU A 244 9.58 3.27 -2.25
N GLY A 245 9.10 2.45 -1.32
CA GLY A 245 9.80 1.25 -0.86
C GLY A 245 9.57 -0.02 -1.67
N PHE A 246 9.05 0.08 -2.89
CA PHE A 246 8.57 -1.07 -3.64
C PHE A 246 8.83 -0.95 -5.16
N GLY A 247 9.38 -2.00 -5.77
CA GLY A 247 9.68 -2.05 -7.20
C GLY A 247 10.63 -0.95 -7.69
N LYS A 248 10.57 -0.65 -9.00
CA LYS A 248 11.24 0.54 -9.56
C LYS A 248 10.52 1.79 -9.06
N SER A 249 11.27 2.75 -8.53
CA SER A 249 10.73 4.00 -8.02
C SER A 249 11.53 5.17 -8.60
N MET A 250 10.82 6.10 -9.24
CA MET A 250 11.39 7.35 -9.76
C MET A 250 10.65 8.53 -9.13
N VAL A 251 11.37 9.61 -8.84
CA VAL A 251 10.76 10.87 -8.39
C VAL A 251 10.33 11.66 -9.62
N ARG A 252 9.07 12.09 -9.65
CA ARG A 252 8.56 12.96 -10.71
C ARG A 252 9.01 14.39 -10.46
N VAL A 253 9.57 15.04 -11.48
CA VAL A 253 9.96 16.45 -11.48
C VAL A 253 9.03 17.22 -12.42
N LEU A 254 8.42 18.29 -11.91
CA LEU A 254 7.59 19.22 -12.67
C LEU A 254 8.44 20.41 -13.09
N ASN A 255 8.46 20.72 -14.39
CA ASN A 255 9.14 21.92 -14.90
C ASN A 255 8.16 23.09 -14.88
N VAL A 256 8.56 24.19 -14.24
CA VAL A 256 7.80 25.45 -14.17
C VAL A 256 8.72 26.63 -14.45
N GLU A 257 8.17 27.71 -15.02
CA GLU A 257 8.94 28.94 -15.26
C GLU A 257 9.38 29.57 -13.93
N LYS A 258 8.43 29.72 -13.00
CA LYS A 258 8.68 30.14 -11.63
C LYS A 258 7.95 29.24 -10.64
N ALA A 259 8.60 28.85 -9.55
CA ALA A 259 8.01 27.99 -8.53
C ALA A 259 6.84 28.68 -7.81
N GLU A 260 6.85 30.02 -7.73
CA GLU A 260 5.78 30.83 -7.13
C GLU A 260 4.42 30.68 -7.83
N ASP A 261 4.41 30.25 -9.11
CA ASP A 261 3.18 30.03 -9.87
C ASP A 261 2.37 28.83 -9.36
N ILE A 262 3.04 27.90 -8.67
CA ILE A 262 2.44 26.67 -8.14
C ILE A 262 2.59 26.52 -6.62
N LEU A 263 3.48 27.29 -5.99
CA LEU A 263 3.72 27.31 -4.55
C LEU A 263 3.37 28.69 -3.97
N GLY A 264 2.38 28.73 -3.09
CA GLY A 264 2.18 29.89 -2.21
C GLY A 264 3.15 29.84 -1.01
N LYS A 265 3.69 30.99 -0.60
CA LYS A 265 4.37 31.09 0.70
C LYS A 265 3.33 30.96 1.82
N ILE A 266 3.63 30.13 2.82
CA ILE A 266 2.93 30.14 4.11
C ILE A 266 3.86 30.90 5.05
N GLU A 267 3.53 32.13 5.38
CA GLU A 267 4.14 32.82 6.53
C GLU A 267 3.59 32.13 7.79
N GLU A 268 4.48 31.62 8.64
CA GLU A 268 4.08 31.17 9.98
C GLU A 268 3.99 32.43 10.86
N ASP A 269 2.79 32.71 11.39
CA ASP A 269 2.59 33.58 12.56
C ASP A 269 3.19 32.95 13.82
#